data_AF-A0A962AUV2-F1
#
_entry.id   AF-A0A962AUV2-F1
#
_cell.length_a   1.000
_cell.length_b   1.000
_cell.length_c   1.000
_cell.angle_alpha   90.00
_cell.angle_beta   90.00
_cell.angle_gamma   90.00
#
_symmetry.space_group_name_H-M   'P 1'
#
loop_
_entity.id
_entity.type
_entity.pdbx_description
1 polymer ?
#
loop_
_entity_poly.entity_id
_entity_poly.type
_entity_poly.pdbx_seq_one_letter_code
_entity_poly.pdbx_strand_id
1 'polypeptide(L)'
;MRDRAGSVAILFSIAAPVLALAAGAAIDYTRLVGSRSSLQTVVDGAAIAGAQALRLANATSSTVDQAVQRYVATHGGSTDSSLTATSSLRSNNTIVSVQASRTTSSVVNNYVGLMNMRVSVSAQARAVGNTQPICMIGLDTSQGKTLEVDVARVQATGCQIASDSIATDGVSISNGAQMQYGRLCSSGGAQADGVSSFAPSPQTDCPAISDPLASLPPPIVGGCTYNNFKVTSGSQSLSPGVYCGGIEVGSNASVNLLGGTYVIKDGPLTVKSSATLSGSGVTLYLTGAGATVEVKAGSTISLTAPSAGAFAGILMFEDRLAPLHQTHKFESRNAPNLLGTIYLSRGDLHVGVKNAGGGAGTAVGATSAWTIVVARTISVTDNQTLQLNTNYGATTVPPPSGVGPNVATVQLVQ
;
A
#
# COMPACT_ATOMS: atom_id res chain seq x y z
N MET A 1 -45.25 -48.90 -58.82
CA MET A 1 -44.97 -47.85 -57.81
C MET A 1 -43.46 -47.68 -57.75
N ARG A 2 -42.94 -46.53 -58.20
CA ARG A 2 -41.50 -46.22 -58.10
C ARG A 2 -41.25 -45.77 -56.67
N ASP A 3 -40.56 -46.60 -55.91
CA ASP A 3 -40.28 -46.36 -54.50
C ASP A 3 -39.29 -45.18 -54.36
N ARG A 4 -39.85 -43.99 -54.10
CA ARG A 4 -39.08 -42.75 -53.88
C ARG A 4 -38.41 -42.73 -52.50
N ALA A 5 -38.66 -43.70 -51.62
CA ALA A 5 -38.07 -43.75 -50.29
C ALA A 5 -36.61 -44.24 -50.29
N GLY A 6 -36.22 -45.09 -51.27
CA GLY A 6 -34.86 -45.64 -51.34
C GLY A 6 -33.76 -44.61 -51.62
N SER A 7 -34.03 -43.60 -52.46
CA SER A 7 -33.06 -42.54 -52.75
C SER A 7 -32.88 -41.56 -51.59
N VAL A 8 -33.92 -41.35 -50.79
CA VAL A 8 -33.87 -40.48 -49.60
C VAL A 8 -33.06 -41.16 -48.50
N ALA A 9 -33.19 -42.48 -48.33
CA ALA A 9 -32.42 -43.24 -47.34
C ALA A 9 -30.91 -43.22 -47.61
N ILE A 10 -30.47 -43.34 -48.87
CA ILE A 10 -29.05 -43.30 -49.26
C ILE A 10 -28.45 -41.90 -49.06
N LEU A 11 -29.20 -40.85 -49.42
CA LEU A 11 -28.76 -39.47 -49.19
C LEU A 11 -28.68 -39.16 -47.69
N PHE A 12 -29.65 -39.64 -46.89
CA PHE A 12 -29.63 -39.48 -45.44
C PHE A 12 -28.48 -40.26 -44.79
N SER A 13 -28.17 -41.49 -45.22
CA SER A 13 -27.09 -42.29 -44.65
C SER A 13 -25.70 -41.70 -44.90
N ILE A 14 -25.54 -40.89 -45.95
CA ILE A 14 -24.27 -40.18 -46.24
C ILE A 14 -24.24 -38.80 -45.58
N ALA A 15 -25.36 -38.07 -45.58
CA ALA A 15 -25.42 -36.73 -45.03
C ALA A 15 -25.42 -36.70 -43.49
N ALA A 16 -26.09 -37.65 -42.83
CA ALA A 16 -26.20 -37.66 -41.37
C ALA A 16 -24.85 -37.80 -40.64
N PRO A 17 -23.92 -38.70 -41.05
CA PRO A 17 -22.59 -38.77 -40.45
C PRO A 17 -21.76 -37.50 -40.67
N VAL A 18 -21.85 -36.89 -41.86
CA VAL A 18 -21.12 -35.65 -42.17
C VAL A 18 -21.60 -34.49 -41.30
N LEU A 19 -22.92 -34.35 -41.13
CA LEU A 19 -23.50 -33.33 -40.26
C LEU A 19 -23.18 -33.59 -38.78
N ALA A 20 -23.19 -34.85 -38.34
CA ALA A 20 -22.81 -35.22 -36.97
C ALA A 20 -21.33 -34.93 -36.68
N LEU A 21 -20.44 -35.20 -37.64
CA LEU A 21 -19.01 -34.84 -37.53
C LEU A 21 -18.81 -33.34 -37.48
N ALA A 22 -19.52 -32.57 -38.31
CA ALA A 22 -19.45 -31.10 -38.29
C ALA A 22 -19.94 -30.52 -36.95
N ALA A 23 -21.05 -31.04 -36.41
CA ALA A 23 -21.57 -30.64 -35.10
C ALA A 23 -20.62 -31.01 -33.96
N GLY A 24 -20.04 -32.23 -34.00
CA GLY A 24 -19.03 -32.66 -33.03
C GLY A 24 -17.78 -31.79 -33.05
N ALA A 25 -17.28 -31.46 -34.24
CA ALA A 25 -16.14 -30.57 -34.43
C ALA A 25 -16.41 -29.16 -33.89
N ALA A 26 -17.62 -28.63 -34.07
CA ALA A 26 -18.01 -27.33 -33.52
C ALA A 26 -18.06 -27.32 -31.98
N ILE A 27 -18.54 -28.40 -31.36
CA ILE A 27 -18.53 -28.55 -29.90
C ILE A 27 -17.10 -28.65 -29.36
N ASP A 28 -16.25 -29.45 -30.00
CA ASP A 28 -14.85 -29.60 -29.62
C ASP A 28 -14.08 -28.30 -29.77
N TYR A 29 -14.31 -27.55 -30.85
CA TYR A 29 -13.74 -26.22 -31.03
C TYR A 29 -14.16 -25.27 -29.90
N THR A 30 -15.44 -25.25 -29.54
CA THR A 30 -15.95 -24.39 -28.46
C THR A 30 -15.33 -24.75 -27.11
N ARG A 31 -15.21 -26.05 -26.80
CA ARG A 31 -14.56 -26.55 -25.58
C ARG A 31 -13.07 -26.23 -25.54
N LEU A 32 -12.38 -26.35 -26.68
CA LEU A 32 -10.97 -26.03 -26.81
C LEU A 32 -10.71 -24.54 -26.55
N VAL A 33 -11.50 -23.67 -27.18
CA VAL A 33 -11.38 -22.21 -27.01
C VAL A 33 -11.71 -21.79 -25.57
N GLY A 34 -12.78 -22.35 -24.99
CA GLY A 34 -13.13 -22.11 -23.59
C GLY A 34 -12.04 -22.57 -22.62
N SER A 35 -11.48 -23.76 -22.84
CA SER A 35 -10.37 -24.29 -22.03
C SER A 35 -9.11 -23.43 -22.15
N ARG A 36 -8.79 -22.94 -23.36
CA ARG A 36 -7.64 -22.05 -23.59
C ARG A 36 -7.82 -20.72 -22.86
N SER A 37 -9.00 -20.11 -22.94
CA SER A 37 -9.30 -18.84 -22.25
C SER A 37 -9.20 -19.00 -20.73
N SER A 38 -9.81 -20.05 -20.17
CA SER A 38 -9.73 -20.34 -18.74
C SER A 38 -8.28 -20.58 -18.26
N LEU A 39 -7.50 -21.35 -19.03
CA LEU A 39 -6.08 -21.58 -18.72
C LEU A 39 -5.27 -20.29 -18.79
N GLN A 40 -5.51 -19.43 -19.80
CA GLN A 40 -4.79 -18.17 -19.95
C GLN A 40 -5.01 -17.28 -18.71
N THR A 41 -6.24 -17.15 -18.21
CA THR A 41 -6.53 -16.36 -17.00
C THR A 41 -5.76 -16.85 -15.77
N VAL A 42 -5.66 -18.17 -15.58
CA VAL A 42 -4.89 -18.75 -14.47
C VAL A 42 -3.39 -18.50 -14.64
N VAL A 43 -2.87 -18.63 -15.86
CA VAL A 43 -1.45 -18.45 -16.17
C VAL A 43 -1.03 -16.98 -16.09
N ASP A 44 -1.88 -16.04 -16.50
CA ASP A 44 -1.66 -14.60 -16.34
C ASP A 44 -1.57 -14.22 -14.85
N GLY A 45 -2.51 -14.73 -14.03
CA GLY A 45 -2.50 -14.54 -12.58
C GLY A 45 -1.29 -15.18 -11.90
N ALA A 46 -0.88 -16.37 -12.34
CA ALA A 46 0.29 -17.06 -11.83
C ALA A 46 1.59 -16.31 -12.18
N ALA A 47 1.70 -15.77 -13.39
CA ALA A 47 2.84 -14.94 -13.80
C ALA A 47 2.92 -13.67 -12.94
N ILE A 48 1.80 -13.00 -12.67
CA ILE A 48 1.73 -11.84 -11.77
C ILE A 48 2.17 -12.21 -10.35
N ALA A 49 1.65 -13.31 -9.79
CA ALA A 49 2.03 -13.77 -8.46
C ALA A 49 3.52 -14.11 -8.34
N GLY A 50 4.09 -14.74 -9.37
CA GLY A 50 5.54 -14.97 -9.46
C GLY A 50 6.33 -13.67 -9.56
N ALA A 51 5.86 -12.69 -10.34
CA ALA A 51 6.51 -11.38 -10.45
C ALA A 51 6.44 -10.57 -9.13
N GLN A 52 5.38 -10.74 -8.33
CA GLN A 52 5.33 -10.17 -6.97
C GLN A 52 6.35 -10.82 -6.04
N ALA A 53 6.57 -12.14 -6.16
CA ALA A 53 7.58 -12.85 -5.37
C ALA A 53 9.02 -12.36 -5.64
N LEU A 54 9.30 -11.82 -6.83
CA LEU A 54 10.58 -11.19 -7.16
C LEU A 54 10.85 -9.88 -6.39
N ARG A 55 9.84 -9.27 -5.77
CA ARG A 55 10.00 -8.02 -5.00
C ARG A 55 10.44 -8.23 -3.55
N LEU A 56 10.49 -9.47 -3.07
CA LEU A 56 10.95 -9.75 -1.70
C LEU A 56 12.48 -9.60 -1.62
N ALA A 57 12.98 -9.08 -0.49
CA ALA A 57 14.40 -8.80 -0.26
C ALA A 57 15.34 -10.00 -0.49
N ASN A 58 14.83 -11.24 -0.42
CA ASN A 58 15.58 -12.48 -0.64
C ASN A 58 14.99 -13.34 -1.78
N ALA A 59 14.48 -12.74 -2.86
CA ALA A 59 13.87 -13.49 -3.96
C ALA A 59 14.88 -14.44 -4.64
N THR A 60 14.61 -15.75 -4.59
CA THR A 60 15.33 -16.82 -5.28
C THR A 60 14.41 -17.47 -6.33
N SER A 61 14.96 -18.23 -7.28
CA SER A 61 14.13 -19.01 -8.22
C SER A 61 13.11 -19.90 -7.51
N SER A 62 13.49 -20.49 -6.38
CA SER A 62 12.62 -21.33 -5.56
C SER A 62 11.43 -20.60 -4.93
N THR A 63 11.58 -19.32 -4.53
CA THR A 63 10.45 -18.55 -3.95
C THR A 63 9.43 -18.16 -5.02
N VAL A 64 9.91 -17.86 -6.23
CA VAL A 64 9.06 -17.60 -7.40
C VAL A 64 8.30 -18.86 -7.82
N ASP A 65 8.98 -20.01 -7.89
CA ASP A 65 8.36 -21.28 -8.25
C ASP A 65 7.27 -21.68 -7.24
N GLN A 66 7.52 -21.50 -5.95
CA GLN A 66 6.51 -21.77 -4.91
C GLN A 66 5.30 -20.83 -5.01
N ALA A 67 5.51 -19.54 -5.32
CA ALA A 67 4.42 -18.58 -5.47
C ALA A 67 3.53 -18.92 -6.68
N VAL A 68 4.16 -19.28 -7.82
CA VAL A 68 3.47 -19.73 -9.03
C VAL A 68 2.68 -21.01 -8.75
N GLN A 69 3.31 -22.01 -8.10
CA GLN A 69 2.64 -23.28 -7.78
C GLN A 69 1.46 -23.11 -6.81
N ARG A 70 1.58 -22.24 -5.79
CA ARG A 70 0.46 -21.94 -4.88
C ARG A 70 -0.69 -21.24 -5.58
N TYR A 71 -0.40 -20.30 -6.47
CA TYR A 71 -1.43 -19.61 -7.25
C TYR A 71 -2.18 -20.59 -8.16
N VAL A 72 -1.43 -21.44 -8.87
CA VAL A 72 -1.99 -22.48 -9.73
C VAL A 72 -2.80 -23.51 -8.94
N ALA A 73 -2.34 -23.93 -7.75
CA ALA A 73 -3.05 -24.88 -6.91
C ALA A 73 -4.39 -24.33 -6.36
N THR A 74 -4.44 -23.03 -6.10
CA THR A 74 -5.63 -22.36 -5.55
C THR A 74 -6.66 -21.98 -6.61
N HIS A 75 -6.22 -21.61 -7.82
CA HIS A 75 -7.08 -21.05 -8.87
C HIS A 75 -7.19 -21.95 -10.13
N GLY A 76 -6.35 -22.98 -10.26
CA GLY A 76 -6.33 -23.92 -11.39
C GLY A 76 -7.33 -25.06 -11.31
N GLY A 77 -8.08 -25.16 -10.19
CA GLY A 77 -8.97 -26.28 -9.88
C GLY A 77 -8.22 -27.39 -9.15
N SER A 78 -8.63 -27.69 -7.92
CA SER A 78 -7.92 -28.52 -6.93
C SER A 78 -7.82 -30.01 -7.25
N THR A 79 -8.14 -30.46 -8.47
CA THR A 79 -8.23 -31.88 -8.86
C THR A 79 -7.77 -32.19 -10.29
N ASP A 80 -7.17 -31.23 -11.00
CA ASP A 80 -6.79 -31.42 -12.40
C ASP A 80 -5.32 -31.88 -12.55
N SER A 81 -5.11 -33.20 -12.48
CA SER A 81 -3.80 -33.88 -12.62
C SER A 81 -3.09 -33.63 -13.97
N SER A 82 -3.76 -32.93 -14.90
CA SER A 82 -3.25 -32.65 -16.25
C SER A 82 -2.60 -31.28 -16.40
N LEU A 83 -2.56 -30.47 -15.33
CA LEU A 83 -1.99 -29.12 -15.33
C LEU A 83 -0.53 -29.13 -14.89
N THR A 84 0.40 -28.97 -15.84
CA THR A 84 1.83 -28.77 -15.54
C THR A 84 2.18 -27.31 -15.72
N ALA A 85 2.53 -26.61 -14.63
CA ALA A 85 3.02 -25.23 -14.66
C ALA A 85 4.54 -25.18 -14.43
N THR A 86 5.29 -24.57 -15.35
CA THR A 86 6.73 -24.33 -15.16
C THR A 86 7.02 -22.83 -15.17
N SER A 87 7.85 -22.39 -14.24
CA SER A 87 8.36 -21.03 -14.17
C SER A 87 9.83 -20.97 -14.55
N SER A 88 10.23 -19.88 -15.21
CA SER A 88 11.62 -19.58 -15.49
C SER A 88 11.87 -18.08 -15.37
N LEU A 89 13.05 -17.73 -14.87
CA LEU A 89 13.50 -16.35 -14.77
C LEU A 89 14.25 -15.97 -16.05
N ARG A 90 13.88 -14.84 -16.65
CA ARG A 90 14.54 -14.28 -17.84
C ARG A 90 14.96 -12.81 -17.60
N SER A 91 15.88 -12.32 -18.42
CA SER A 91 16.36 -10.93 -18.39
C SER A 91 16.91 -10.50 -17.02
N ASN A 92 17.97 -11.16 -16.53
CA ASN A 92 18.58 -10.88 -15.21
C ASN A 92 17.59 -10.96 -14.03
N ASN A 93 16.75 -12.00 -13.98
CA ASN A 93 15.76 -12.23 -12.91
C ASN A 93 14.65 -11.18 -12.78
N THR A 94 14.28 -10.50 -13.87
CA THR A 94 13.23 -9.47 -13.85
C THR A 94 11.92 -9.90 -14.50
N ILE A 95 11.92 -11.00 -15.27
CA ILE A 95 10.74 -11.53 -15.95
C ILE A 95 10.46 -12.93 -15.44
N VAL A 96 9.22 -13.17 -15.01
CA VAL A 96 8.69 -14.51 -14.73
C VAL A 96 7.90 -14.98 -15.94
N SER A 97 8.34 -16.07 -16.55
CA SER A 97 7.60 -16.75 -17.60
C SER A 97 6.94 -17.99 -17.01
N VAL A 98 5.62 -18.07 -17.12
CA VAL A 98 4.83 -19.24 -16.70
C VAL A 98 4.25 -19.90 -17.94
N GLN A 99 4.44 -21.21 -18.06
CA GLN A 99 3.81 -22.03 -19.10
C GLN A 99 2.93 -23.07 -18.44
N ALA A 100 1.70 -23.21 -18.93
CA ALA A 100 0.83 -24.31 -18.51
C ALA A 100 0.29 -25.07 -19.72
N SER A 101 0.08 -26.38 -19.55
CA SER A 101 -0.62 -27.20 -20.53
C SER A 101 -1.72 -28.02 -19.87
N ARG A 102 -2.81 -28.25 -20.60
CA ARG A 102 -3.93 -29.11 -20.22
C ARG A 102 -4.26 -30.04 -21.38
N THR A 103 -4.61 -31.28 -21.06
CA THR A 103 -5.07 -32.24 -22.06
C THR A 103 -6.58 -32.41 -21.93
N THR A 104 -7.34 -32.00 -22.95
CA THR A 104 -8.80 -32.12 -22.98
C THR A 104 -9.22 -33.27 -23.88
N SER A 105 -10.17 -34.09 -23.42
CA SER A 105 -10.77 -35.14 -24.24
C SER A 105 -11.73 -34.53 -25.27
N SER A 106 -11.61 -34.98 -26.52
CA SER A 106 -12.50 -34.61 -27.62
C SER A 106 -13.80 -35.43 -27.56
N VAL A 107 -14.94 -34.81 -27.90
CA VAL A 107 -16.25 -35.47 -28.03
C VAL A 107 -16.29 -36.32 -29.31
N VAL A 108 -15.56 -35.92 -30.36
CA VAL A 108 -15.38 -36.68 -31.61
C VAL A 108 -14.49 -37.93 -31.42
N ASN A 109 -13.70 -37.99 -30.34
CA ASN A 109 -12.79 -39.09 -30.04
C ASN A 109 -13.50 -40.46 -29.98
N ASN A 110 -14.73 -40.52 -29.43
CA ASN A 110 -15.49 -41.78 -29.33
C ASN A 110 -15.96 -42.36 -30.67
N TYR A 111 -15.90 -41.60 -31.77
CA TYR A 111 -16.38 -42.05 -33.09
C TYR A 111 -15.28 -42.19 -34.15
N VAL A 112 -14.16 -41.47 -34.02
CA VAL A 112 -13.12 -41.38 -35.08
C VAL A 112 -11.70 -41.70 -34.56
N GLY A 113 -11.52 -41.96 -33.27
CA GLY A 113 -10.21 -42.30 -32.70
C GLY A 113 -9.18 -41.17 -32.77
N LEU A 114 -9.63 -39.92 -32.86
CA LEU A 114 -8.74 -38.76 -32.93
C LEU A 114 -8.19 -38.39 -31.56
N MET A 115 -6.87 -38.21 -31.52
CA MET A 115 -6.00 -38.06 -30.36
C MET A 115 -6.43 -36.92 -29.41
N ASN A 116 -6.17 -37.10 -28.11
CA ASN A 116 -6.38 -36.07 -27.08
C ASN A 116 -5.79 -34.71 -27.50
N MET A 117 -6.56 -33.64 -27.31
CA MET A 117 -6.10 -32.29 -27.67
C MET A 117 -5.32 -31.70 -26.49
N ARG A 118 -4.05 -31.36 -26.72
CA ARG A 118 -3.22 -30.64 -25.76
C ARG A 118 -3.31 -29.14 -26.04
N VAL A 119 -3.79 -28.38 -25.05
CA VAL A 119 -3.78 -26.91 -25.07
C VAL A 119 -2.60 -26.44 -24.24
N SER A 120 -1.72 -25.63 -24.82
CA SER A 120 -0.67 -24.92 -24.10
C SER A 120 -0.91 -23.41 -24.14
N VAL A 121 -0.61 -22.75 -23.03
CA VAL A 121 -0.65 -21.30 -22.86
C VAL A 121 0.62 -20.84 -22.15
N SER A 122 1.00 -19.60 -22.40
CA SER A 122 2.13 -18.97 -21.74
C SER A 122 1.75 -17.54 -21.36
N ALA A 123 2.23 -17.08 -20.22
CA ALA A 123 2.21 -15.68 -19.85
C ALA A 123 3.59 -15.26 -19.33
N GLN A 124 3.90 -13.99 -19.53
CA GLN A 124 5.08 -13.37 -18.97
C GLN A 124 4.64 -12.17 -18.13
N ALA A 125 5.20 -12.05 -16.94
CA ALA A 125 5.03 -10.86 -16.12
C ALA A 125 6.41 -10.35 -15.78
N ARG A 126 6.60 -9.04 -15.96
CA ARG A 126 7.83 -8.37 -15.56
C ARG A 126 7.63 -7.76 -14.19
N ALA A 127 8.53 -8.06 -13.27
CA ALA A 127 8.74 -7.24 -12.10
C ALA A 127 9.44 -5.95 -12.56
N VAL A 128 8.64 -4.95 -12.94
CA VAL A 128 9.18 -3.63 -13.29
C VAL A 128 9.52 -2.92 -11.99
N GLY A 129 10.83 -2.69 -11.79
CA GLY A 129 11.33 -1.82 -10.75
C GLY A 129 11.66 -2.54 -9.44
N ASN A 130 12.94 -2.53 -9.10
CA ASN A 130 13.42 -2.43 -7.73
C ASN A 130 12.99 -1.07 -7.13
N THR A 131 11.69 -0.75 -7.16
CA THR A 131 11.16 0.51 -6.64
C THR A 131 11.02 0.37 -5.14
N GLN A 132 11.90 1.09 -4.44
CA GLN A 132 11.90 1.18 -3.00
C GLN A 132 10.47 1.56 -2.51
N PRO A 133 9.93 0.91 -1.45
CA PRO A 133 8.59 1.21 -0.94
C PRO A 133 8.45 2.70 -0.60
N ILE A 134 7.31 3.33 -0.91
CA ILE A 134 7.12 4.75 -0.57
C ILE A 134 6.76 4.89 0.91
N CYS A 135 7.52 5.67 1.67
CA CYS A 135 7.29 5.91 3.10
C CYS A 135 7.01 7.36 3.46
N MET A 136 7.31 8.30 2.56
CA MET A 136 7.07 9.72 2.78
C MET A 136 6.65 10.40 1.48
N ILE A 137 5.56 11.15 1.49
CA ILE A 137 5.11 11.99 0.38
C ILE A 137 4.69 13.36 0.91
N GLY A 138 5.26 14.42 0.32
CA GLY A 138 4.72 15.78 0.43
C GLY A 138 3.88 16.11 -0.81
N LEU A 139 2.59 16.33 -0.62
CA LEU A 139 1.57 16.41 -1.68
C LEU A 139 1.38 17.82 -2.27
N ASP A 140 1.91 18.88 -1.64
CA ASP A 140 1.75 20.23 -2.18
C ASP A 140 2.56 20.39 -3.48
N THR A 141 1.89 20.77 -4.55
CA THR A 141 2.50 20.90 -5.88
C THR A 141 3.15 22.26 -6.13
N SER A 142 2.90 23.26 -5.28
CA SER A 142 3.21 24.68 -5.53
C SER A 142 4.07 25.33 -4.46
N GLN A 143 3.96 24.89 -3.21
CA GLN A 143 4.69 25.46 -2.08
C GLN A 143 6.16 25.04 -2.13
N GLY A 144 7.07 26.01 -2.00
CA GLY A 144 8.45 25.72 -1.63
C GLY A 144 8.50 25.02 -0.27
N LYS A 145 9.58 24.28 -0.01
CA LYS A 145 9.78 23.56 1.25
C LYS A 145 8.64 22.62 1.64
N THR A 146 8.00 22.01 0.65
CA THR A 146 6.97 20.99 0.87
C THR A 146 7.50 19.84 1.73
N LEU A 147 8.79 19.51 1.58
CA LEU A 147 9.57 18.76 2.56
C LEU A 147 10.70 19.65 3.11
N GLU A 148 10.65 19.98 4.40
CA GLU A 148 11.68 20.76 5.09
C GLU A 148 12.35 19.92 6.19
N VAL A 149 13.67 19.93 6.25
CA VAL A 149 14.43 19.40 7.39
C VAL A 149 15.41 20.46 7.87
N ASP A 150 15.25 20.90 9.10
CA ASP A 150 16.06 21.98 9.66
C ASP A 150 16.64 21.58 11.01
N VAL A 151 17.96 21.59 11.17
CA VAL A 151 18.64 21.16 12.41
C VAL A 151 18.08 19.81 12.92
N ALA A 152 17.87 18.85 12.03
CA ALA A 152 17.22 17.57 12.34
C ALA A 152 17.72 16.44 11.43
N ARG A 153 17.30 15.20 11.72
CA ARG A 153 17.63 14.02 10.91
C ARG A 153 16.39 13.27 10.45
N VAL A 154 16.40 12.81 9.21
CA VAL A 154 15.43 11.85 8.67
C VAL A 154 16.16 10.58 8.26
N GLN A 155 15.73 9.44 8.78
CA GLN A 155 16.30 8.11 8.50
C GLN A 155 15.23 7.21 7.88
N ALA A 156 15.36 6.98 6.57
CA ALA A 156 14.38 6.32 5.70
C ALA A 156 15.10 5.39 4.70
N THR A 157 16.22 4.77 5.11
CA THR A 157 17.16 4.06 4.23
C THR A 157 16.54 2.91 3.42
N GLY A 158 15.43 2.35 3.90
CA GLY A 158 14.69 1.29 3.23
C GLY A 158 13.52 1.76 2.36
N CYS A 159 13.32 3.06 2.14
CA CYS A 159 12.15 3.58 1.44
C CYS A 159 12.43 4.76 0.48
N GLN A 160 11.46 5.02 -0.40
CA GLN A 160 11.40 6.19 -1.26
C GLN A 160 10.67 7.34 -0.55
N ILE A 161 11.24 8.54 -0.69
CA ILE A 161 10.66 9.83 -0.32
C ILE A 161 10.28 10.57 -1.61
N ALA A 162 9.09 11.17 -1.66
CA ALA A 162 8.62 11.96 -2.79
C ALA A 162 8.15 13.36 -2.37
N SER A 163 8.47 14.36 -3.18
CA SER A 163 7.90 15.71 -3.09
C SER A 163 7.24 16.06 -4.43
N ASP A 164 5.97 16.41 -4.39
CA ASP A 164 5.19 16.78 -5.58
C ASP A 164 5.35 18.25 -5.97
N SER A 165 6.05 19.04 -5.15
CA SER A 165 6.27 20.47 -5.39
C SER A 165 7.17 20.71 -6.58
N ILE A 166 6.73 21.57 -7.50
CA ILE A 166 7.50 22.03 -8.67
C ILE A 166 8.46 23.19 -8.33
N ALA A 167 8.47 23.67 -7.08
CA ALA A 167 9.34 24.76 -6.65
C ALA A 167 10.82 24.32 -6.65
N THR A 168 11.73 25.27 -6.85
CA THR A 168 13.19 25.02 -6.86
C THR A 168 13.74 24.52 -5.52
N ASP A 169 12.98 24.73 -4.45
CA ASP A 169 13.24 24.31 -3.08
C ASP A 169 12.13 23.37 -2.55
N GLY A 170 11.49 22.59 -3.44
CA GLY A 170 10.43 21.63 -3.07
C GLY A 170 10.86 20.62 -1.99
N VAL A 171 12.16 20.32 -1.92
CA VAL A 171 12.83 19.74 -0.75
C VAL A 171 13.92 20.70 -0.27
N SER A 172 13.95 21.03 1.02
CA SER A 172 14.95 21.95 1.58
C SER A 172 15.52 21.38 2.87
N ILE A 173 16.86 21.26 2.95
CA ILE A 173 17.58 20.87 4.17
C ILE A 173 18.56 21.95 4.61
N SER A 174 18.57 22.29 5.90
CA SER A 174 19.39 23.38 6.45
C SER A 174 19.90 23.14 7.88
N ASN A 175 20.87 23.96 8.28
CA ASN A 175 21.46 24.05 9.62
C ASN A 175 22.01 22.70 10.12
N GLY A 176 22.75 22.00 9.25
CA GLY A 176 23.38 20.72 9.58
C GLY A 176 22.41 19.54 9.56
N ALA A 177 21.27 19.69 8.89
CA ALA A 177 20.29 18.63 8.72
C ALA A 177 20.86 17.47 7.89
N GLN A 178 20.40 16.25 8.20
CA GLN A 178 20.81 15.04 7.49
C GLN A 178 19.60 14.24 7.04
N MET A 179 19.54 13.89 5.75
CA MET A 179 18.53 12.99 5.21
C MET A 179 19.18 11.75 4.62
N GLN A 180 18.83 10.59 5.17
CA GLN A 180 19.24 9.29 4.67
C GLN A 180 18.01 8.53 4.17
N TYR A 181 18.02 8.06 2.93
CA TYR A 181 16.89 7.38 2.31
C TYR A 181 17.34 6.35 1.28
N GLY A 182 16.43 5.47 0.83
CA GLY A 182 16.73 4.59 -0.30
C GLY A 182 16.70 5.35 -1.63
N ARG A 183 15.69 6.21 -1.81
CA ARG A 183 15.55 7.10 -2.97
C ARG A 183 14.78 8.37 -2.59
N LEU A 184 15.17 9.51 -3.14
CA LEU A 184 14.38 10.74 -3.06
C LEU A 184 14.06 11.22 -4.47
N CYS A 185 12.79 11.52 -4.71
CA CYS A 185 12.29 12.15 -5.93
C CYS A 185 11.64 13.50 -5.57
N SER A 186 12.11 14.59 -6.15
CA SER A 186 11.43 15.89 -6.12
C SER A 186 10.90 16.19 -7.52
N SER A 187 9.68 16.69 -7.63
CA SER A 187 9.12 17.13 -8.91
C SER A 187 9.75 18.44 -9.39
N GLY A 188 10.12 19.30 -8.44
CA GLY A 188 10.95 20.49 -8.65
C GLY A 188 12.37 20.23 -8.17
N GLY A 189 12.89 21.12 -7.33
CA GLY A 189 14.27 21.07 -6.84
C GLY A 189 14.44 20.47 -5.44
N ALA A 190 15.70 20.23 -5.09
CA ALA A 190 16.15 19.82 -3.77
C ALA A 190 17.39 20.65 -3.38
N GLN A 191 17.29 21.40 -2.28
CA GLN A 191 18.32 22.34 -1.83
C GLN A 191 18.92 21.89 -0.50
N ALA A 192 20.23 22.04 -0.35
CA ALA A 192 20.96 21.88 0.90
C ALA A 192 21.89 23.08 1.10
N ASP A 193 22.05 23.55 2.33
CA ASP A 193 23.13 24.47 2.68
C ASP A 193 24.50 23.76 2.68
N GLY A 194 25.58 24.51 2.91
CA GLY A 194 26.94 23.97 2.88
C GLY A 194 27.31 23.00 4.01
N VAL A 195 26.41 22.79 4.99
CA VAL A 195 26.65 21.94 6.17
C VAL A 195 25.66 20.78 6.30
N SER A 196 24.59 20.77 5.51
CA SER A 196 23.56 19.73 5.47
C SER A 196 23.86 18.72 4.37
N SER A 197 23.34 17.49 4.50
CA SER A 197 23.64 16.44 3.54
C SER A 197 22.47 15.51 3.23
N PHE A 198 22.43 15.15 1.94
CA PHE A 198 21.59 14.10 1.38
C PHE A 198 22.40 12.82 1.21
N ALA A 199 21.80 11.66 1.48
CA ALA A 199 22.42 10.36 1.21
C ALA A 199 21.35 9.32 0.79
N PRO A 200 21.35 8.86 -0.48
CA PRO A 200 22.15 9.32 -1.62
C PRO A 200 21.69 10.70 -2.15
N SER A 201 22.35 11.22 -3.19
CA SER A 201 21.93 12.48 -3.85
C SER A 201 20.46 12.41 -4.31
N PRO A 202 19.67 13.48 -4.14
CA PRO A 202 18.27 13.50 -4.55
C PRO A 202 18.14 13.50 -6.07
N GLN A 203 17.06 12.90 -6.59
CA GLN A 203 16.65 13.05 -7.98
C GLN A 203 15.61 14.17 -8.09
N THR A 204 15.80 15.09 -9.03
CA THR A 204 14.86 16.19 -9.34
C THR A 204 14.08 15.89 -10.61
N ASP A 205 13.14 16.77 -10.95
CA ASP A 205 12.34 16.73 -12.19
C ASP A 205 11.57 15.41 -12.37
N CYS A 206 11.17 14.82 -11.25
CA CYS A 206 10.33 13.64 -11.24
C CYS A 206 8.88 13.96 -11.60
N PRO A 207 8.11 13.03 -12.18
CA PRO A 207 6.67 13.19 -12.25
C PRO A 207 6.07 13.16 -10.84
N ALA A 208 5.14 14.09 -10.57
CA ALA A 208 4.38 14.11 -9.32
C ALA A 208 3.58 12.81 -9.14
N ILE A 209 3.52 12.34 -7.89
CA ILE A 209 2.79 11.13 -7.52
C ILE A 209 1.37 11.55 -7.17
N SER A 210 0.37 11.02 -7.90
CA SER A 210 -1.03 11.21 -7.48
C SER A 210 -1.25 10.64 -6.09
N ASP A 211 -2.02 11.33 -5.24
CA ASP A 211 -2.27 10.91 -3.86
C ASP A 211 -2.71 9.42 -3.80
N PRO A 212 -1.85 8.52 -3.30
CA PRO A 212 -2.09 7.08 -3.34
C PRO A 212 -3.25 6.64 -2.45
N LEU A 213 -3.66 7.49 -1.50
CA LEU A 213 -4.73 7.23 -0.56
C LEU A 213 -5.99 8.03 -0.88
N ALA A 214 -6.07 8.72 -2.02
CA ALA A 214 -7.23 9.53 -2.40
C ALA A 214 -8.56 8.73 -2.44
N SER A 215 -8.51 7.43 -2.70
CA SER A 215 -9.67 6.55 -2.79
C SER A 215 -10.12 5.95 -1.45
N LEU A 216 -9.37 6.13 -0.36
CA LEU A 216 -9.71 5.59 0.96
C LEU A 216 -11.02 6.23 1.47
N PRO A 217 -12.12 5.48 1.67
CA PRO A 217 -13.39 6.06 2.10
C PRO A 217 -13.28 6.60 3.55
N PRO A 218 -13.80 7.82 3.84
CA PRO A 218 -13.85 8.34 5.20
C PRO A 218 -14.83 7.52 6.07
N PRO A 219 -14.62 7.46 7.40
CA PRO A 219 -15.60 6.87 8.31
C PRO A 219 -16.89 7.69 8.33
N ILE A 220 -18.00 7.03 8.65
CA ILE A 220 -19.28 7.70 8.85
C ILE A 220 -19.21 8.47 10.18
N VAL A 221 -19.37 9.79 10.12
CA VAL A 221 -19.35 10.67 11.30
C VAL A 221 -20.77 10.89 11.81
N GLY A 222 -21.06 10.34 12.98
CA GLY A 222 -22.34 10.54 13.69
C GLY A 222 -22.38 11.83 14.52
N GLY A 223 -23.38 11.92 15.41
CA GLY A 223 -23.44 12.97 16.42
C GLY A 223 -22.32 12.87 17.47
N CYS A 224 -22.08 13.96 18.19
CA CYS A 224 -21.06 14.03 19.23
C CYS A 224 -21.36 13.04 20.38
N THR A 225 -20.44 12.09 20.63
CA THR A 225 -20.48 11.23 21.82
C THR A 225 -19.99 12.00 23.04
N TYR A 226 -18.95 12.83 22.84
CA TYR A 226 -18.35 13.68 23.86
C TYR A 226 -18.16 15.09 23.32
N ASN A 227 -18.17 16.07 24.21
CA ASN A 227 -17.93 17.48 23.90
C ASN A 227 -16.82 18.02 24.79
N ASN A 228 -15.81 18.70 24.22
CA ASN A 228 -14.67 19.30 24.91
C ASN A 228 -14.04 18.33 25.93
N PHE A 229 -13.78 17.10 25.52
CA PHE A 229 -13.39 16.04 26.43
C PHE A 229 -12.00 16.31 27.02
N LYS A 230 -11.85 16.16 28.33
CA LYS A 230 -10.60 16.47 29.02
C LYS A 230 -10.29 15.47 30.13
N VAL A 231 -9.07 14.96 30.12
CA VAL A 231 -8.51 14.13 31.19
C VAL A 231 -7.49 14.99 31.94
N THR A 232 -7.84 15.47 33.13
CA THR A 232 -6.98 16.43 33.85
C THR A 232 -5.73 15.77 34.44
N SER A 233 -5.86 14.57 35.02
CA SER A 233 -4.77 13.80 35.63
C SER A 233 -5.19 12.34 35.82
N GLY A 234 -4.25 11.47 36.24
CA GLY A 234 -4.52 10.07 36.52
C GLY A 234 -4.55 9.19 35.27
N SER A 235 -4.93 7.92 35.43
CA SER A 235 -4.99 6.96 34.31
C SER A 235 -6.42 6.72 33.86
N GLN A 236 -6.70 6.85 32.56
CA GLN A 236 -8.04 6.62 32.00
C GLN A 236 -7.97 5.85 30.68
N SER A 237 -8.91 4.93 30.48
CA SER A 237 -9.13 4.33 29.16
C SER A 237 -10.26 5.05 28.44
N LEU A 238 -10.04 5.43 27.18
CA LEU A 238 -11.04 6.04 26.32
C LEU A 238 -11.62 4.97 25.38
N SER A 239 -12.90 5.09 25.05
CA SER A 239 -13.57 4.21 24.09
C SER A 239 -13.72 4.92 22.75
N PRO A 240 -13.70 4.19 21.62
CA PRO A 240 -13.97 4.76 20.31
C PRO A 240 -15.29 5.54 20.27
N GLY A 241 -15.32 6.67 19.56
CA GLY A 241 -16.48 7.56 19.51
C GLY A 241 -16.19 8.89 18.81
N VAL A 242 -17.19 9.78 18.79
CA VAL A 242 -17.08 11.12 18.21
C VAL A 242 -16.82 12.14 19.32
N TYR A 243 -15.67 12.80 19.26
CA TYR A 243 -15.19 13.80 20.20
C TYR A 243 -15.23 15.18 19.57
N CYS A 244 -16.30 15.93 19.84
CA CYS A 244 -16.50 17.28 19.34
C CYS A 244 -15.81 18.31 20.24
N GLY A 245 -15.16 19.31 19.66
CA GLY A 245 -14.32 20.26 20.40
C GLY A 245 -12.99 19.66 20.87
N GLY A 246 -12.61 18.49 20.34
CA GLY A 246 -11.32 17.86 20.60
C GLY A 246 -11.23 17.02 21.88
N ILE A 247 -9.99 16.63 22.19
CA ILE A 247 -9.59 15.86 23.37
C ILE A 247 -8.37 16.53 23.99
N GLU A 248 -8.43 16.90 25.27
CA GLU A 248 -7.26 17.36 26.02
C GLU A 248 -6.79 16.30 27.02
N VAL A 249 -5.59 15.78 26.83
CA VAL A 249 -4.86 14.97 27.81
C VAL A 249 -3.97 15.91 28.63
N GLY A 250 -4.36 16.14 29.87
CA GLY A 250 -3.72 17.03 30.83
C GLY A 250 -2.33 16.55 31.27
N SER A 251 -1.53 17.46 31.81
CA SER A 251 -0.20 17.11 32.34
C SER A 251 -0.32 16.07 33.45
N ASN A 252 0.55 15.05 33.39
CA ASN A 252 0.52 13.88 34.29
C ASN A 252 -0.72 12.98 34.14
N ALA A 253 -1.52 13.15 33.08
CA ALA A 253 -2.53 12.16 32.72
C ALA A 253 -1.92 11.04 31.85
N SER A 254 -2.43 9.82 32.04
CA SER A 254 -2.08 8.64 31.24
C SER A 254 -3.34 8.11 30.60
N VAL A 255 -3.45 8.27 29.27
CA VAL A 255 -4.63 7.89 28.51
C VAL A 255 -4.32 6.67 27.64
N ASN A 256 -5.13 5.64 27.77
CA ASN A 256 -5.10 4.47 26.91
C ASN A 256 -6.34 4.45 26.00
N LEU A 257 -6.14 4.54 24.69
CA LEU A 257 -7.18 4.38 23.70
C LEU A 257 -7.45 2.89 23.49
N LEU A 258 -8.68 2.45 23.78
CA LEU A 258 -9.15 1.14 23.38
C LEU A 258 -9.23 1.05 21.85
N GLY A 259 -9.02 -0.15 21.28
CA GLY A 259 -9.00 -0.35 19.84
C GLY A 259 -10.29 0.11 19.15
N GLY A 260 -10.13 0.82 18.02
CA GLY A 260 -11.23 1.36 17.22
C GLY A 260 -10.95 2.75 16.66
N THR A 261 -11.99 3.36 16.08
CA THR A 261 -11.89 4.67 15.41
C THR A 261 -12.33 5.81 16.33
N TYR A 262 -11.46 6.79 16.52
CA TYR A 262 -11.72 8.01 17.27
C TYR A 262 -11.91 9.14 16.27
N VAL A 263 -13.12 9.69 16.21
CA VAL A 263 -13.41 10.85 15.36
C VAL A 263 -13.19 12.11 16.19
N ILE A 264 -12.12 12.84 15.88
CA ILE A 264 -11.80 14.12 16.48
C ILE A 264 -12.41 15.21 15.58
N LYS A 265 -13.44 15.87 16.09
CA LYS A 265 -14.27 16.78 15.32
C LYS A 265 -14.20 18.21 15.87
N ASP A 266 -13.98 19.18 14.99
CA ASP A 266 -14.05 20.62 15.30
C ASP A 266 -13.22 21.04 16.54
N GLY A 267 -12.02 20.49 16.70
CA GLY A 267 -11.11 20.84 17.79
C GLY A 267 -9.92 19.88 17.91
N PRO A 268 -8.86 20.25 18.65
CA PRO A 268 -7.60 19.52 18.63
C PRO A 268 -7.58 18.29 19.54
N LEU A 269 -6.82 17.27 19.16
CA LEU A 269 -6.28 16.27 20.10
C LEU A 269 -4.98 16.82 20.69
N THR A 270 -5.03 17.29 21.93
CA THR A 270 -3.89 17.88 22.63
C THR A 270 -3.37 16.93 23.70
N VAL A 271 -2.08 16.59 23.63
CA VAL A 271 -1.36 15.84 24.67
C VAL A 271 -0.34 16.75 25.33
N LYS A 272 -0.60 17.16 26.58
CA LYS A 272 0.25 18.12 27.31
C LYS A 272 1.57 17.49 27.76
N SER A 273 2.52 18.34 28.17
CA SER A 273 3.81 17.89 28.70
C SER A 273 3.60 16.95 29.91
N SER A 274 4.46 15.94 30.04
CA SER A 274 4.38 14.87 31.05
C SER A 274 3.11 14.00 30.98
N ALA A 275 2.32 14.11 29.91
CA ALA A 275 1.20 13.20 29.67
C ALA A 275 1.62 12.00 28.81
N THR A 276 0.89 10.90 28.93
CA THR A 276 1.07 9.70 28.11
C THR A 276 -0.20 9.41 27.33
N LEU A 277 -0.06 9.13 26.03
CA LEU A 277 -1.14 8.63 25.18
C LEU A 277 -0.70 7.31 24.53
N SER A 278 -1.41 6.23 24.85
CA SER A 278 -1.16 4.90 24.30
C SER A 278 -2.39 4.31 23.63
N GLY A 279 -2.22 3.35 22.73
CA GLY A 279 -3.34 2.65 22.11
C GLY A 279 -2.89 1.58 21.11
N SER A 280 -3.66 0.51 21.00
CA SER A 280 -3.40 -0.57 20.05
C SER A 280 -4.62 -0.81 19.16
N GLY A 281 -4.39 -0.84 17.85
CA GLY A 281 -5.46 -0.99 16.86
C GLY A 281 -6.38 0.23 16.79
N VAL A 282 -5.79 1.42 16.76
CA VAL A 282 -6.51 2.70 16.80
C VAL A 282 -6.37 3.48 15.50
N THR A 283 -7.45 4.12 15.08
CA THR A 283 -7.45 5.08 13.97
C THR A 283 -7.97 6.42 14.49
N LEU A 284 -7.18 7.48 14.31
CA LEU A 284 -7.56 8.85 14.61
C LEU A 284 -8.06 9.50 13.31
N TYR A 285 -9.36 9.79 13.23
CA TYR A 285 -9.96 10.50 12.11
C TYR A 285 -10.18 11.96 12.48
N LEU A 286 -9.60 12.89 11.71
CA LEU A 286 -9.61 14.33 12.00
C LEU A 286 -10.54 15.03 11.01
N THR A 287 -11.61 15.66 11.47
CA THR A 287 -12.62 16.30 10.60
C THR A 287 -13.12 17.63 11.16
N GLY A 288 -13.42 18.59 10.29
CA GLY A 288 -13.90 19.91 10.68
C GLY A 288 -12.81 20.92 11.04
N ALA A 289 -13.22 22.06 11.60
CA ALA A 289 -12.34 23.21 11.81
C ALA A 289 -11.52 23.07 13.10
N GLY A 290 -10.20 23.23 13.01
CA GLY A 290 -9.30 23.08 14.16
C GLY A 290 -9.09 21.63 14.60
N ALA A 291 -9.48 20.65 13.78
CA ALA A 291 -9.25 19.23 14.02
C ALA A 291 -7.77 18.86 13.78
N THR A 292 -6.90 19.30 14.68
CA THR A 292 -5.46 19.08 14.60
C THR A 292 -4.98 18.11 15.68
N VAL A 293 -3.70 17.73 15.61
CA VAL A 293 -3.04 16.95 16.66
C VAL A 293 -1.89 17.79 17.21
N GLU A 294 -1.87 17.98 18.52
CA GLU A 294 -0.83 18.73 19.23
C GLU A 294 -0.24 17.88 20.35
N VAL A 295 0.95 17.34 20.10
CA VAL A 295 1.72 16.57 21.08
C VAL A 295 2.82 17.46 21.61
N LYS A 296 2.70 17.94 22.86
CA LYS A 296 3.67 18.85 23.48
C LYS A 296 4.97 18.17 23.87
N ALA A 297 6.05 18.94 23.93
CA ALA A 297 7.35 18.46 24.39
C ALA A 297 7.25 17.78 25.78
N GLY A 298 7.98 16.67 25.97
CA GLY A 298 7.99 15.89 27.21
C GLY A 298 6.77 14.99 27.45
N SER A 299 5.84 14.89 26.50
CA SER A 299 4.79 13.85 26.51
C SER A 299 5.30 12.52 25.95
N THR A 300 4.59 11.42 26.17
CA THR A 300 4.94 10.09 25.63
C THR A 300 3.82 9.56 24.75
N ILE A 301 4.11 9.18 23.50
CA ILE A 301 3.11 8.64 22.56
C ILE A 301 3.49 7.22 22.12
N SER A 302 2.55 6.29 22.15
CA SER A 302 2.72 4.93 21.64
C SER A 302 1.42 4.41 21.03
N LEU A 303 1.31 4.46 19.70
CA LEU A 303 0.09 4.10 18.98
C LEU A 303 0.37 3.10 17.87
N THR A 304 -0.55 2.15 17.67
CA THR A 304 -0.53 1.24 16.52
C THR A 304 -1.87 1.27 15.78
N ALA A 305 -1.80 1.29 14.45
CA ALA A 305 -2.97 1.19 13.58
C ALA A 305 -3.64 -0.21 13.68
N PRO A 306 -4.91 -0.34 13.28
CA PRO A 306 -5.59 -1.63 13.22
C PRO A 306 -4.90 -2.60 12.26
N SER A 307 -4.87 -3.89 12.61
CA SER A 307 -4.37 -4.95 11.71
C SER A 307 -5.41 -5.48 10.72
N ALA A 308 -6.69 -5.16 10.94
CA ALA A 308 -7.81 -5.59 10.10
C ALA A 308 -8.92 -4.52 10.10
N GLY A 309 -9.90 -4.70 9.22
CA GLY A 309 -11.01 -3.77 9.03
C GLY A 309 -10.74 -2.70 7.97
N ALA A 310 -11.70 -1.81 7.76
CA ALA A 310 -11.65 -0.79 6.70
C ALA A 310 -10.46 0.18 6.81
N PHE A 311 -9.95 0.39 8.03
CA PHE A 311 -8.82 1.27 8.32
C PHE A 311 -7.55 0.51 8.73
N ALA A 312 -7.43 -0.75 8.30
CA ALA A 312 -6.21 -1.53 8.54
C ALA A 312 -4.99 -0.75 8.02
N GLY A 313 -3.98 -0.56 8.88
CA GLY A 313 -2.77 0.20 8.55
C GLY A 313 -2.90 1.71 8.57
N ILE A 314 -4.07 2.28 8.89
CA ILE A 314 -4.30 3.72 8.98
C ILE A 314 -4.32 4.17 10.44
N LEU A 315 -3.28 4.90 10.85
CA LEU A 315 -3.15 5.44 12.20
C LEU A 315 -3.84 6.80 12.32
N MET A 316 -3.60 7.68 11.36
CA MET A 316 -4.21 9.00 11.29
C MET A 316 -4.78 9.22 9.90
N PHE A 317 -6.00 9.75 9.84
CA PHE A 317 -6.70 10.07 8.59
C PHE A 317 -7.37 11.44 8.74
N GLU A 318 -6.84 12.43 8.03
CA GLU A 318 -7.48 13.73 7.88
C GLU A 318 -8.59 13.69 6.81
N ASP A 319 -9.74 14.24 7.16
CA ASP A 319 -10.84 14.47 6.24
C ASP A 319 -10.40 15.33 5.05
N ARG A 320 -10.72 14.89 3.84
CA ARG A 320 -10.40 15.62 2.60
C ARG A 320 -11.22 16.90 2.43
N LEU A 321 -12.19 17.14 3.31
CA LEU A 321 -12.94 18.39 3.40
C LEU A 321 -12.44 19.32 4.51
N ALA A 322 -11.43 18.91 5.28
CA ALA A 322 -10.84 19.76 6.31
C ALA A 322 -10.23 21.04 5.71
N PRO A 323 -10.15 22.15 6.46
CA PRO A 323 -9.45 23.34 6.01
C PRO A 323 -8.03 23.04 5.52
N LEU A 324 -7.58 23.70 4.45
CA LEU A 324 -6.24 23.51 3.91
C LEU A 324 -5.19 24.10 4.87
N HIS A 325 -4.02 23.47 4.95
CA HIS A 325 -2.88 23.90 5.76
C HIS A 325 -3.17 24.00 7.26
N GLN A 326 -4.00 23.08 7.79
CA GLN A 326 -4.10 22.91 9.24
C GLN A 326 -2.82 22.32 9.80
N THR A 327 -2.28 22.92 10.85
CA THR A 327 -0.98 22.55 11.39
C THR A 327 -1.12 21.45 12.44
N HIS A 328 -0.51 20.28 12.21
CA HIS A 328 -0.36 19.20 13.17
C HIS A 328 1.05 19.25 13.76
N LYS A 329 1.17 19.28 15.09
CA LYS A 329 2.44 19.50 15.80
C LYS A 329 2.80 18.32 16.67
N PHE A 330 3.96 17.74 16.42
CA PHE A 330 4.59 16.70 17.23
C PHE A 330 5.88 17.23 17.83
N GLU A 331 5.77 17.95 18.94
CA GLU A 331 6.91 18.54 19.66
C GLU A 331 7.61 17.51 20.58
N SER A 332 6.95 16.39 20.89
CA SER A 332 7.56 15.35 21.74
C SER A 332 8.64 14.56 21.01
N ARG A 333 9.75 14.36 21.73
CA ARG A 333 10.86 13.48 21.36
C ARG A 333 10.72 12.06 21.92
N ASN A 334 9.55 11.72 22.46
CA ASN A 334 9.29 10.40 23.04
C ASN A 334 8.06 9.76 22.41
N ALA A 335 8.17 9.47 21.12
CA ALA A 335 7.17 8.75 20.36
C ALA A 335 7.80 7.51 19.71
N PRO A 336 8.25 6.52 20.51
CA PRO A 336 9.03 5.39 20.01
C PRO A 336 8.22 4.53 19.01
N ASN A 337 6.92 4.41 19.23
CA ASN A 337 6.02 3.57 18.43
C ASN A 337 4.85 4.38 17.85
N LEU A 338 4.92 4.67 16.56
CA LEU A 338 3.86 5.26 15.73
C LEU A 338 3.66 4.35 14.52
N LEU A 339 3.18 3.15 14.79
CA LEU A 339 3.05 2.11 13.77
C LEU A 339 1.80 2.36 12.93
N GLY A 340 1.97 2.65 11.65
CA GLY A 340 0.88 2.83 10.70
C GLY A 340 1.11 3.98 9.72
N THR A 341 0.03 4.33 9.02
CA THR A 341 0.02 5.42 8.04
C THR A 341 -0.57 6.67 8.65
N ILE A 342 0.15 7.78 8.53
CA ILE A 342 -0.29 9.14 8.86
C ILE A 342 -0.67 9.80 7.54
N TYR A 343 -1.97 9.94 7.29
CA TYR A 343 -2.52 10.54 6.07
C TYR A 343 -3.18 11.89 6.40
N LEU A 344 -2.50 12.97 6.03
CA LEU A 344 -2.86 14.37 6.26
C LEU A 344 -2.91 15.10 4.91
N SER A 345 -3.86 14.70 4.04
CA SER A 345 -3.91 15.16 2.64
C SER A 345 -3.95 16.69 2.45
N ARG A 346 -4.34 17.43 3.48
CA ARG A 346 -4.54 18.89 3.47
C ARG A 346 -3.75 19.59 4.56
N GLY A 347 -3.34 18.89 5.61
CA GLY A 347 -2.63 19.43 6.76
C GLY A 347 -1.10 19.46 6.63
N ASP A 348 -0.50 20.40 7.35
CA ASP A 348 0.95 20.57 7.48
C ASP A 348 1.44 19.81 8.72
N LEU A 349 2.34 18.85 8.52
CA LEU A 349 2.91 18.06 9.60
C LEU A 349 4.24 18.66 10.07
N HIS A 350 4.29 19.11 11.32
CA HIS A 350 5.52 19.58 11.97
C HIS A 350 5.98 18.58 13.02
N VAL A 351 7.11 17.92 12.77
CA VAL A 351 7.80 17.04 13.70
C VAL A 351 8.97 17.80 14.32
N GLY A 352 8.85 18.18 15.58
CA GLY A 352 9.70 19.18 16.20
C GLY A 352 9.28 20.60 15.82
N VAL A 353 9.41 21.53 16.76
CA VAL A 353 9.12 22.95 16.55
C VAL A 353 10.33 23.73 17.05
N LYS A 354 10.84 24.66 16.22
CA LYS A 354 12.00 25.50 16.57
C LYS A 354 11.77 26.17 17.93
N ASN A 355 12.79 26.14 18.78
CA ASN A 355 12.79 26.72 20.14
C ASN A 355 11.81 26.05 21.13
N ALA A 356 11.32 24.84 20.86
CA ALA A 356 10.46 24.10 21.79
C ALA A 356 11.21 23.55 23.04
N GLY A 357 12.55 23.64 23.08
CA GLY A 357 13.32 23.39 24.29
C GLY A 357 13.41 21.92 24.73
N GLY A 358 13.42 20.97 23.79
CA GLY A 358 13.47 19.55 24.15
C GLY A 358 14.84 19.06 24.65
N GLY A 359 14.84 18.20 25.67
CA GLY A 359 16.01 17.45 26.16
C GLY A 359 16.38 16.25 25.28
N ALA A 360 17.31 15.39 25.72
CA ALA A 360 17.64 14.15 25.01
C ALA A 360 16.40 13.22 24.92
N GLY A 361 16.12 12.66 23.74
CA GLY A 361 14.97 11.79 23.49
C GLY A 361 15.28 10.71 22.46
N THR A 362 14.45 9.67 22.43
CA THR A 362 14.53 8.57 21.46
C THR A 362 13.95 9.03 20.12
N ALA A 363 14.53 8.63 18.99
CA ALA A 363 14.00 9.00 17.66
C ALA A 363 12.49 8.69 17.53
N VAL A 364 11.74 9.60 16.89
CA VAL A 364 10.31 9.41 16.60
C VAL A 364 10.19 8.25 15.62
N GLY A 365 9.41 7.23 15.99
CA GLY A 365 9.25 6.01 15.19
C GLY A 365 10.36 4.97 15.37
N ALA A 366 11.32 5.17 16.29
CA ALA A 366 12.49 4.30 16.44
C ALA A 366 12.18 2.81 16.55
N THR A 367 11.12 2.45 17.30
CA THR A 367 10.72 1.06 17.53
C THR A 367 9.54 0.63 16.66
N SER A 368 9.03 1.52 15.81
CA SER A 368 7.94 1.20 14.88
C SER A 368 8.48 0.24 13.82
N ALA A 369 7.79 -0.87 13.58
CA ALA A 369 8.18 -1.79 12.50
C ALA A 369 8.18 -1.06 11.15
N TRP A 370 7.21 -0.17 10.94
CA TRP A 370 7.16 0.78 9.84
C TRP A 370 6.25 1.96 10.14
N THR A 371 6.51 3.09 9.49
CA THR A 371 5.64 4.28 9.51
C THR A 371 5.62 4.87 8.11
N ILE A 372 4.43 5.25 7.64
CA ILE A 372 4.26 5.93 6.34
C ILE A 372 3.64 7.29 6.62
N VAL A 373 4.19 8.34 6.00
CA VAL A 373 3.69 9.71 6.15
C VAL A 373 3.30 10.25 4.78
N VAL A 374 2.05 10.63 4.62
CA VAL A 374 1.53 11.31 3.44
C VAL A 374 0.85 12.57 3.94
N ALA A 375 1.46 13.73 3.71
CA ALA A 375 0.93 15.00 4.21
C ALA A 375 0.97 16.08 3.14
N ARG A 376 0.26 17.20 3.34
CA ARG A 376 0.32 18.34 2.43
C ARG A 376 1.72 18.92 2.39
N THR A 377 2.26 19.23 3.57
CA THR A 377 3.67 19.57 3.77
C THR A 377 4.21 18.84 5.00
N ILE A 378 5.53 18.61 5.04
CA ILE A 378 6.22 17.95 6.15
C ILE A 378 7.44 18.77 6.52
N SER A 379 7.54 19.16 7.79
CA SER A 379 8.69 19.87 8.34
C SER A 379 9.22 19.11 9.55
N VAL A 380 10.51 18.76 9.53
CA VAL A 380 11.20 18.07 10.64
C VAL A 380 12.27 19.00 11.20
N THR A 381 12.11 19.44 12.45
CA THR A 381 12.98 20.46 13.05
C THR A 381 13.46 20.13 14.47
N ASP A 382 14.20 21.03 15.11
CA ASP A 382 14.53 21.01 16.55
C ASP A 382 15.21 19.71 17.05
N ASN A 383 16.33 19.35 16.41
CA ASN A 383 17.15 18.18 16.75
C ASN A 383 16.39 16.85 16.80
N GLN A 384 15.22 16.78 16.15
CA GLN A 384 14.48 15.52 16.01
C GLN A 384 15.23 14.55 15.11
N THR A 385 15.04 13.26 15.39
CA THR A 385 15.31 12.21 14.41
C THR A 385 13.98 11.54 14.10
N LEU A 386 13.53 11.66 12.84
CA LEU A 386 12.37 10.92 12.33
C LEU A 386 12.86 9.64 11.66
N GLN A 387 12.47 8.49 12.22
CA GLN A 387 12.85 7.18 11.72
C GLN A 387 11.67 6.51 11.03
N LEU A 388 11.83 6.22 9.74
CA LEU A 388 10.86 5.53 8.89
C LEU A 388 11.40 4.15 8.55
N ASN A 389 11.10 3.19 9.41
CA ASN A 389 11.45 1.79 9.20
C ASN A 389 10.58 1.14 8.12
N THR A 390 11.05 0.05 7.54
CA THR A 390 10.36 -0.71 6.48
C THR A 390 10.27 -2.20 6.79
N ASN A 391 10.24 -2.56 8.07
CA ASN A 391 10.15 -3.93 8.53
C ASN A 391 8.69 -4.41 8.54
N TYR A 392 8.06 -4.43 7.36
CA TYR A 392 6.66 -4.80 7.20
C TYR A 392 6.34 -6.23 7.69
N GLY A 393 7.34 -7.13 7.69
CA GLY A 393 7.18 -8.50 8.19
C GLY A 393 7.24 -8.66 9.71
N ALA A 394 7.66 -7.63 10.46
CA ALA A 394 7.73 -7.69 11.93
C ALA A 394 6.40 -7.35 12.63
N THR A 395 5.33 -7.11 11.88
CA THR A 395 4.02 -6.78 12.42
C THR A 395 2.90 -7.41 11.58
N THR A 396 1.74 -7.60 12.19
CA THR A 396 0.51 -8.03 11.52
C THR A 396 -0.27 -6.86 10.91
N VAL A 397 0.14 -5.62 11.19
CA VAL A 397 -0.50 -4.41 10.64
C VAL A 397 -0.08 -4.22 9.18
N PRO A 398 -1.00 -4.37 8.20
CA PRO A 398 -0.65 -4.25 6.80
C PRO A 398 -0.54 -2.78 6.38
N PRO A 399 0.43 -2.39 5.53
CA PRO A 399 0.43 -1.08 4.91
C PRO A 399 -0.71 -0.98 3.87
N PRO A 400 -1.36 0.19 3.72
CA PRO A 400 -2.45 0.36 2.75
C PRO A 400 -1.94 0.27 1.30
N SER A 401 -2.86 0.03 0.36
CA SER A 401 -2.55 -0.01 -1.08
C SER A 401 -2.03 1.36 -1.58
N GLY A 402 -1.05 1.36 -2.48
CA GLY A 402 -0.51 2.58 -3.08
C GLY A 402 0.71 3.17 -2.35
N VAL A 403 0.98 2.74 -1.13
CA VAL A 403 2.17 3.12 -0.35
C VAL A 403 2.85 1.88 0.24
N GLY A 404 4.03 2.07 0.85
CA GLY A 404 4.82 0.97 1.39
C GLY A 404 5.22 -0.02 0.29
N PRO A 405 5.24 -1.36 0.55
CA PRO A 405 5.60 -2.36 -0.46
C PRO A 405 4.56 -2.49 -1.57
N ASN A 406 3.40 -1.85 -1.43
CA ASN A 406 2.23 -2.01 -2.28
C ASN A 406 2.13 -0.93 -3.39
N VAL A 407 3.26 -0.32 -3.80
CA VAL A 407 3.30 0.57 -4.98
C VAL A 407 2.98 -0.26 -6.22
N ALA A 408 1.91 0.11 -6.92
CA ALA A 408 1.40 -0.61 -8.07
C ALA A 408 2.26 -0.35 -9.32
N THR A 409 2.86 -1.40 -9.87
CA THR A 409 2.83 -1.73 -11.32
C THR A 409 3.45 -3.11 -11.54
N VAL A 410 2.61 -4.15 -11.51
CA VAL A 410 2.93 -5.41 -12.20
C VAL A 410 2.30 -5.30 -13.57
N GLN A 411 3.09 -5.38 -14.63
CA GLN A 411 2.58 -5.40 -16.01
C GLN A 411 2.77 -6.80 -16.59
N LEU A 412 1.69 -7.31 -17.17
CA LEU A 412 1.77 -8.44 -18.08
C LEU A 412 2.58 -8.00 -19.30
N VAL A 413 3.62 -8.75 -19.63
CA VAL A 413 4.34 -8.63 -20.88
C VAL A 413 3.63 -9.57 -21.84
N GLN A 414 2.82 -9.02 -22.73
CA GLN A 414 2.19 -9.80 -23.79
C GLN A 414 3.21 -10.25 -24.83
#